data_AF-V9KMF9-F1
#
_entry.id   AF-V9KMF9-F1
#
_cell.length_a   1.000
_cell.length_b   1.000
_cell.length_c   1.000
_cell.angle_alpha   90.00
_cell.angle_beta   90.00
_cell.angle_gamma   90.00
#
_symmetry.space_group_name_H-M   'P 1'
#
loop_
_entity.id
_entity.type
_entity.pdbx_description
1 polymer ?
#
loop_
_entity_poly.entity_id
_entity_poly.type
_entity_poly.pdbx_seq_one_letter_code
_entity_poly.pdbx_strand_id
1 'polypeptide(L)'
;PAAQEIWRSEMLLQIFVEMWLHHYSLELYQKMQSPQAKEPFTPTEEHVLTVRLLIKHLHSFSCCLSGPETPGPSSSAHPHTNSPLEDFKRLAIPRFVQHKFYVFLQHCFGHWPLDASFRAVLETWLSYLQPWRYASERVAHTHEQADRSVPDKWAPFVQENLLLYTRLFQGFVSRALRTDLVSPRNALMVYRVAKVYSQPNLAELVSEAENLLLEPDHIHPSRQHRAYTPSALGGSFLAPWQSPVPDASFRVKSHVYNLEGQNCDYKPMFGTEMRSLVLKLAQLIALAKQTAKSISKQSAEQTAGAGLLALLGLSGSSLGNAGYCGSDLYDLGPDGIRKTDEYLEKSLEYLCNMFRLNPSQVSQLSSSVGAASEESSQPSLPDCVQGDHGLILTPLGRYQIINGLRRFEIEYQGDPELQPIRSFESSVLVRLLFKLSSAINQRFCGELAALCQRETFVGRLMSWCLVPPERSSKARCSPLTPHSPPQPRVSLRFLASYRTLSSLCLLLLIGYYFNMCPALSLLLLLGGGFLYAAVQTLLTQHRRPHQS
;
A
#
# COMPACT_ATOMS: atom_id res chain seq x y z
N PRO A 1 22.08 -36.71 30.79
CA PRO A 1 21.86 -35.25 30.73
C PRO A 1 21.41 -34.75 29.34
N ALA A 2 22.25 -34.84 28.29
CA ALA A 2 21.92 -34.31 26.96
C ALA A 2 20.64 -34.88 26.33
N ALA A 3 20.40 -36.20 26.41
CA ALA A 3 19.17 -36.83 25.91
C ALA A 3 17.90 -36.34 26.63
N GLN A 4 18.00 -36.03 27.94
CA GLN A 4 16.89 -35.52 28.74
C GLN A 4 16.55 -34.06 28.40
N GLU A 5 17.55 -33.26 28.03
CA GLU A 5 17.38 -31.87 27.57
C GLU A 5 16.83 -31.79 26.15
N ILE A 6 17.25 -32.71 25.27
CA ILE A 6 16.71 -32.83 23.90
C ILE A 6 15.22 -33.17 23.95
N TRP A 7 14.81 -34.17 24.75
CA TRP A 7 13.40 -34.54 24.87
C TRP A 7 12.53 -33.38 25.38
N ARG A 8 13.02 -32.59 26.36
CA ARG A 8 12.30 -31.39 26.84
C ARG A 8 12.12 -30.35 25.73
N SER A 9 13.17 -30.12 24.94
CA SER A 9 13.14 -29.18 23.82
C SER A 9 12.20 -29.66 22.71
N GLU A 10 12.21 -30.96 22.41
CA GLU A 10 11.30 -31.60 21.47
C GLU A 10 9.84 -31.48 21.93
N MET A 11 9.54 -31.79 23.20
CA MET A 11 8.20 -31.65 23.78
C MET A 11 7.72 -30.21 23.73
N LEU A 12 8.56 -29.24 24.09
CA LEU A 12 8.20 -27.82 24.03
C LEU A 12 7.88 -27.40 22.59
N LEU A 13 8.69 -27.82 21.61
CA LEU A 13 8.45 -27.55 20.20
C LEU A 13 7.13 -28.17 19.74
N GLN A 14 6.86 -29.43 20.11
CA GLN A 14 5.60 -30.07 19.80
C GLN A 14 4.41 -29.33 20.41
N ILE A 15 4.48 -28.87 21.66
CA ILE A 15 3.43 -28.07 22.29
C ILE A 15 3.17 -26.79 21.50
N PHE A 16 4.21 -26.06 21.09
CA PHE A 16 4.04 -24.85 20.28
C PHE A 16 3.45 -25.13 18.91
N VAL A 17 3.91 -26.19 18.24
CA VAL A 17 3.38 -26.62 16.95
C VAL A 17 1.93 -27.04 17.06
N GLU A 18 1.54 -27.76 18.11
CA GLU A 18 0.14 -28.13 18.30
C GLU A 18 -0.71 -26.89 18.67
N MET A 19 -0.24 -26.06 19.59
CA MET A 19 -0.99 -24.86 19.98
C MET A 19 -1.20 -23.87 18.83
N TRP A 20 -0.19 -23.71 17.95
CA TRP A 20 -0.23 -22.69 16.90
C TRP A 20 -0.54 -23.21 15.50
N LEU A 21 -0.26 -24.47 15.19
CA LEU A 21 -0.39 -25.03 13.84
C LEU A 21 -1.28 -26.30 13.76
N HIS A 22 -1.84 -26.82 14.86
CA HIS A 22 -2.63 -28.07 14.86
C HIS A 22 -3.85 -28.04 13.94
N HIS A 23 -4.47 -26.88 13.77
CA HIS A 23 -5.66 -26.71 12.93
C HIS A 23 -5.41 -26.91 11.43
N TYR A 24 -4.18 -27.21 11.00
CA TYR A 24 -3.78 -27.23 9.59
C TYR A 24 -3.20 -28.59 9.16
N SER A 25 -3.96 -29.68 9.36
CA SER A 25 -3.65 -30.99 8.78
C SER A 25 -4.12 -31.09 7.32
N LEU A 26 -3.47 -31.92 6.51
CA LEU A 26 -3.81 -32.10 5.08
C LEU A 26 -5.25 -32.60 4.89
N GLU A 27 -5.71 -33.49 5.77
CA GLU A 27 -7.09 -34.00 5.79
C GLU A 27 -8.10 -32.88 6.08
N LEU A 28 -7.76 -31.92 6.94
CA LEU A 28 -8.63 -30.78 7.22
C LEU A 28 -8.61 -29.80 6.05
N TYR A 29 -7.46 -29.53 5.43
CA TYR A 29 -7.36 -28.67 4.24
C TYR A 29 -8.20 -29.21 3.08
N GLN A 30 -8.12 -30.52 2.80
CA GLN A 30 -8.98 -31.18 1.79
C GLN A 30 -10.47 -31.13 2.18
N LYS A 31 -10.80 -31.26 3.48
CA LYS A 31 -12.18 -31.10 3.98
C LYS A 31 -12.67 -29.64 3.95
N MET A 32 -11.80 -28.64 4.09
CA MET A 32 -12.15 -27.21 4.04
C MET A 32 -12.38 -26.70 2.61
N GLN A 33 -11.92 -27.42 1.58
CA GLN A 33 -12.31 -27.16 0.19
C GLN A 33 -13.76 -27.62 -0.12
N SER A 34 -14.37 -28.41 0.77
CA SER A 34 -15.78 -28.81 0.66
C SER A 34 -16.70 -27.74 1.27
N PRO A 35 -17.80 -27.35 0.60
CA PRO A 35 -18.70 -26.28 1.04
C PRO A 35 -19.50 -26.56 2.33
N GLN A 36 -19.28 -27.69 3.01
CA GLN A 36 -20.06 -28.13 4.19
C GLN A 36 -19.28 -28.14 5.52
N ALA A 37 -18.04 -27.66 5.57
CA ALA A 37 -17.27 -27.64 6.83
C ALA A 37 -17.52 -26.35 7.66
N LYS A 38 -17.69 -26.53 8.97
CA LYS A 38 -17.82 -25.50 10.03
C LYS A 38 -16.79 -24.38 9.87
N GLU A 39 -17.18 -23.16 10.27
CA GLU A 39 -16.38 -21.93 10.20
C GLU A 39 -14.88 -22.20 10.45
N PRO A 40 -14.03 -22.03 9.43
CA PRO A 40 -12.60 -22.27 9.58
C PRO A 40 -12.03 -21.26 10.58
N PHE A 41 -11.16 -21.73 11.48
CA PHE A 41 -10.41 -20.84 12.37
C PHE A 41 -9.65 -19.82 11.52
N THR A 42 -10.00 -18.53 11.67
CA THR A 42 -9.30 -17.44 11.00
C THR A 42 -8.15 -16.97 11.90
N PRO A 43 -6.88 -17.22 11.52
CA PRO A 43 -5.75 -16.78 12.32
C PRO A 43 -5.73 -15.26 12.45
N THR A 44 -5.47 -14.74 13.65
CA THR A 44 -5.31 -13.31 13.89
C THR A 44 -3.90 -12.83 13.51
N GLU A 45 -3.72 -11.52 13.33
CA GLU A 45 -2.40 -10.93 13.04
C GLU A 45 -1.37 -11.30 14.12
N GLU A 46 -1.74 -11.18 15.40
CA GLU A 46 -0.88 -11.54 16.54
C GLU A 46 -0.48 -13.01 16.55
N HIS A 47 -1.41 -13.89 16.16
CA HIS A 47 -1.14 -15.32 16.04
C HIS A 47 -0.09 -15.58 14.96
N VAL A 48 -0.21 -14.95 13.78
CA VAL A 48 0.76 -15.05 12.69
C VAL A 48 2.13 -14.53 13.11
N LEU A 49 2.18 -13.42 13.86
CA LEU A 49 3.43 -12.86 14.38
C LEU A 49 4.09 -13.77 15.42
N THR A 50 3.30 -14.46 16.25
CA THR A 50 3.80 -15.45 17.20
C THR A 50 4.43 -16.64 16.48
N VAL A 51 3.76 -17.17 15.45
CA VAL A 51 4.30 -18.22 14.57
C VAL A 51 5.61 -17.76 13.92
N ARG A 52 5.69 -16.50 13.48
CA ARG A 52 6.92 -15.92 12.94
C ARG A 52 8.08 -15.95 13.92
N LEU A 53 7.85 -15.61 15.18
CA LEU A 53 8.89 -15.64 16.21
C LEU A 53 9.43 -17.05 16.39
N LEU A 54 8.56 -18.06 16.44
CA LEU A 54 8.97 -19.47 16.51
C LEU A 54 9.88 -19.84 15.33
N ILE A 55 9.51 -19.49 14.10
CA ILE A 55 10.29 -19.78 12.90
C ILE A 55 11.67 -19.12 12.95
N LYS A 56 11.74 -17.86 13.36
CA LYS A 56 13.03 -17.16 13.53
C LYS A 56 13.92 -17.87 14.54
N HIS A 57 13.36 -18.29 15.67
CA HIS A 57 14.11 -19.04 16.68
C HIS A 57 14.57 -20.40 16.16
N LEU A 58 13.74 -21.11 15.41
CA LEU A 58 14.11 -22.39 14.82
C LEU A 58 15.21 -22.25 13.77
N HIS A 59 15.17 -21.23 12.91
CA HIS A 59 16.28 -20.97 11.99
C HIS A 59 17.57 -20.64 12.72
N SER A 60 17.53 -19.77 13.74
CA SER A 60 18.70 -19.48 14.58
C SER A 60 19.23 -20.74 15.27
N PHE A 61 18.33 -21.58 15.80
CA PHE A 61 18.68 -22.85 16.45
C PHE A 61 19.33 -23.85 15.50
N SER A 62 18.78 -24.04 14.30
CA SER A 62 19.36 -24.88 13.25
C SER A 62 20.66 -24.30 12.71
N CYS A 63 20.84 -22.98 12.67
CA CYS A 63 22.08 -22.37 12.19
C CYS A 63 23.21 -22.34 13.22
N CYS A 64 22.93 -22.56 14.51
CA CYS A 64 23.95 -22.82 15.54
C CYS A 64 24.77 -24.11 15.30
N LEU A 65 24.65 -24.75 14.13
CA LEU A 65 25.43 -25.92 13.68
C LEU A 65 26.85 -25.57 13.22
N SER A 66 27.16 -24.30 12.95
CA SER A 66 28.48 -23.88 12.44
C SER A 66 29.32 -23.20 13.53
N GLY A 67 29.95 -23.98 14.41
CA GLY A 67 31.11 -23.51 15.18
C GLY A 67 32.35 -23.47 14.27
N PRO A 68 33.36 -22.62 14.53
CA PRO A 68 34.59 -22.62 13.75
C PRO A 68 35.25 -23.99 13.86
N GLU A 69 35.62 -24.57 12.71
CA GLU A 69 36.61 -25.64 12.68
C GLU A 69 37.91 -25.07 13.24
N THR A 70 38.13 -25.21 14.55
CA THR A 70 39.44 -25.00 15.14
C THR A 70 40.31 -26.14 14.61
N PRO A 71 41.42 -25.88 13.87
CA PRO A 71 42.36 -26.91 13.49
C PRO A 71 43.16 -27.30 14.76
N GLY A 72 42.54 -28.08 15.63
CA GLY A 72 43.21 -28.76 16.72
C GLY A 72 43.92 -30.00 16.17
N PRO A 73 45.17 -30.28 16.57
CA PRO A 73 45.91 -31.44 16.10
C PRO A 73 45.43 -32.67 16.88
N SER A 74 44.22 -33.16 16.57
CA SER A 74 43.72 -34.48 17.02
C SER A 74 42.33 -34.75 16.46
N SER A 75 42.25 -35.16 15.20
CA SER A 75 41.15 -36.03 14.79
C SER A 75 41.57 -36.93 13.64
N SER A 76 42.15 -38.06 14.05
CA SER A 76 42.36 -39.24 13.23
C SER A 76 41.01 -39.88 12.88
N ALA A 77 40.73 -39.96 11.58
CA ALA A 77 40.11 -41.12 10.92
C ALA A 77 38.96 -41.86 11.63
N HIS A 78 37.80 -41.22 11.83
CA HIS A 78 36.51 -41.93 11.92
C HIS A 78 35.39 -41.12 11.23
N PRO A 79 34.59 -41.72 10.33
CA PRO A 79 33.47 -41.05 9.69
C PRO A 79 32.30 -40.87 10.68
N HIS A 80 32.03 -39.61 11.03
CA HIS A 80 30.75 -39.00 11.42
C HIS A 80 29.72 -39.84 12.21
N THR A 81 29.86 -39.90 13.54
CA THR A 81 28.68 -39.99 14.43
C THR A 81 28.24 -38.56 14.76
N ASN A 82 27.21 -38.05 14.08
CA ASN A 82 26.62 -36.76 14.44
C ASN A 82 26.13 -36.81 15.90
N SER A 83 26.27 -35.72 16.65
CA SER A 83 25.72 -35.68 18.01
C SER A 83 24.18 -35.74 17.96
N PRO A 84 23.50 -36.39 18.94
CA PRO A 84 22.03 -36.42 18.97
C PRO A 84 21.36 -35.03 18.94
N LEU A 85 22.08 -34.01 19.40
CA LEU A 85 21.65 -32.61 19.34
C LEU A 85 21.74 -32.04 17.91
N GLU A 86 22.77 -32.40 17.14
CA GLU A 86 22.89 -32.01 15.73
C GLU A 86 21.79 -32.63 14.87
N ASP A 87 21.48 -33.92 15.12
CA ASP A 87 20.37 -34.58 14.45
C ASP A 87 19.03 -33.92 14.79
N PHE A 88 18.80 -33.58 16.07
CA PHE A 88 17.61 -32.82 16.48
C PHE A 88 17.54 -31.44 15.78
N LYS A 89 18.64 -30.68 15.73
CA LYS A 89 18.71 -29.37 15.05
C LYS A 89 18.37 -29.46 13.57
N ARG A 90 18.82 -30.51 12.88
CA ARG A 90 18.54 -30.76 11.45
C ARG A 90 17.09 -31.18 11.23
N LEU A 91 16.55 -32.02 12.10
CA LEU A 91 15.21 -32.59 11.96
C LEU A 91 14.09 -31.70 12.51
N ALA A 92 14.39 -30.71 13.36
CA ALA A 92 13.38 -29.91 14.06
C ALA A 92 12.37 -29.24 13.10
N ILE A 93 12.86 -28.59 12.03
CA ILE A 93 12.00 -27.91 11.06
C ILE A 93 11.30 -28.91 10.14
N PRO A 94 11.99 -29.81 9.41
CA PRO A 94 11.34 -30.72 8.46
C PRO A 94 10.32 -31.67 9.12
N ARG A 95 10.62 -32.15 10.34
CA ARG A 95 9.79 -33.16 11.01
C ARG A 95 8.59 -32.57 11.74
N PHE A 96 8.75 -31.46 12.46
CA PHE A 96 7.69 -30.96 13.32
C PHE A 96 6.92 -29.80 12.70
N VAL A 97 7.57 -28.95 11.90
CA VAL A 97 7.01 -27.64 11.52
C VAL A 97 6.62 -27.57 10.06
N GLN A 98 7.47 -28.04 9.15
CA GLN A 98 7.40 -27.78 7.70
C GLN A 98 6.01 -28.03 7.11
N HIS A 99 5.47 -29.24 7.28
CA HIS A 99 4.18 -29.61 6.70
C HIS A 99 3.04 -28.75 7.24
N LYS A 100 2.89 -28.66 8.57
CA LYS A 100 1.80 -27.88 9.20
C LYS A 100 1.92 -26.39 8.88
N PHE A 101 3.14 -25.87 8.82
CA PHE A 101 3.40 -24.48 8.47
C PHE A 101 3.08 -24.18 7.00
N TYR A 102 3.38 -25.11 6.09
CA TYR A 102 3.03 -24.98 4.68
C TYR A 102 1.51 -24.86 4.48
N VAL A 103 0.74 -25.78 5.09
CA VAL A 103 -0.74 -25.76 5.03
C VAL A 103 -1.30 -24.49 5.69
N PHE A 104 -0.73 -24.06 6.82
CA PHE A 104 -1.07 -22.80 7.48
C PHE A 104 -0.90 -21.59 6.55
N LEU A 105 0.23 -21.50 5.84
CA LEU A 105 0.47 -20.43 4.88
C LEU A 105 -0.47 -20.53 3.69
N GLN A 106 -0.71 -21.71 3.11
CA GLN A 106 -1.67 -21.87 2.01
C GLN A 106 -3.06 -21.37 2.41
N HIS A 107 -3.53 -21.72 3.63
CA HIS A 107 -4.78 -21.21 4.16
C HIS A 107 -4.77 -19.68 4.27
N CYS A 108 -3.71 -19.09 4.86
CA CYS A 108 -3.60 -17.63 4.95
C CYS A 108 -3.60 -16.96 3.56
N PHE A 109 -2.88 -17.50 2.58
CA PHE A 109 -2.84 -16.94 1.23
C PHE A 109 -4.20 -16.98 0.52
N GLY A 110 -4.99 -18.05 0.74
CA GLY A 110 -6.31 -18.24 0.14
C GLY A 110 -7.42 -17.42 0.81
N HIS A 111 -7.39 -17.26 2.13
CA HIS A 111 -8.53 -16.73 2.90
C HIS A 111 -8.29 -15.35 3.55
N TRP A 112 -7.05 -14.87 3.63
CA TRP A 112 -6.77 -13.58 4.29
C TRP A 112 -7.30 -12.38 3.46
N PRO A 113 -7.94 -11.36 4.08
CA PRO A 113 -8.47 -10.19 3.39
C PRO A 113 -7.43 -9.41 2.56
N LEU A 114 -7.79 -8.85 1.41
CA LEU A 114 -6.89 -8.10 0.50
C LEU A 114 -6.40 -6.73 1.02
N ASP A 115 -6.33 -6.57 2.34
CA ASP A 115 -5.91 -5.35 3.00
C ASP A 115 -4.43 -5.40 3.44
N ALA A 116 -3.98 -4.35 4.12
CA ALA A 116 -2.59 -4.21 4.55
C ALA A 116 -2.19 -5.18 5.69
N SER A 117 -3.14 -5.81 6.38
CA SER A 117 -2.85 -6.74 7.49
C SER A 117 -2.17 -8.02 6.99
N PHE A 118 -2.35 -8.35 5.70
CA PHE A 118 -1.64 -9.46 5.04
C PHE A 118 -0.12 -9.35 5.14
N ARG A 119 0.41 -8.15 5.40
CA ARG A 119 1.83 -7.93 5.65
C ARG A 119 2.40 -8.88 6.72
N ALA A 120 1.63 -9.20 7.76
CA ALA A 120 2.08 -10.12 8.80
C ALA A 120 2.34 -11.52 8.22
N VAL A 121 1.39 -12.07 7.45
CA VAL A 121 1.52 -13.36 6.76
C VAL A 121 2.70 -13.35 5.79
N LEU A 122 2.79 -12.30 4.99
CA LEU A 122 3.87 -12.11 4.01
C LEU A 122 5.24 -12.15 4.68
N GLU A 123 5.42 -11.37 5.74
CA GLU A 123 6.69 -11.28 6.45
C GLU A 123 7.02 -12.57 7.22
N THR A 124 6.02 -13.32 7.68
CA THR A 124 6.19 -14.66 8.25
C THR A 124 6.72 -15.65 7.20
N TRP A 125 6.11 -15.67 6.02
CA TRP A 125 6.58 -16.47 4.89
C TRP A 125 8.01 -16.09 4.46
N LEU A 126 8.30 -14.80 4.26
CA LEU A 126 9.65 -14.34 3.88
C LEU A 126 10.71 -14.63 4.95
N SER A 127 10.33 -14.70 6.23
CA SER A 127 11.26 -15.09 7.30
C SER A 127 11.64 -16.57 7.21
N TYR A 128 10.72 -17.42 6.76
CA TYR A 128 10.97 -18.84 6.54
C TYR A 128 11.87 -19.11 5.32
N LEU A 129 11.67 -18.35 4.24
CA LEU A 129 12.43 -18.55 2.99
C LEU A 129 13.93 -18.21 3.09
N GLN A 130 14.37 -17.54 4.16
CA GLN A 130 15.72 -16.96 4.25
C GLN A 130 16.48 -17.41 5.50
N PRO A 131 16.71 -18.73 5.69
CA PRO A 131 17.40 -19.25 6.87
C PRO A 131 18.83 -18.69 7.03
N TRP A 132 19.52 -18.37 5.92
CA TRP A 132 20.86 -17.79 5.92
C TRP A 132 20.97 -16.45 6.66
N ARG A 133 19.87 -15.71 6.79
CA ARG A 133 19.85 -14.46 7.57
C ARG A 133 20.12 -14.67 9.05
N TYR A 134 19.88 -15.89 9.55
CA TYR A 134 20.06 -16.27 10.94
C TYR A 134 21.37 -17.04 11.18
N ALA A 135 22.15 -17.29 10.12
CA ALA A 135 23.42 -18.02 10.21
C ALA A 135 24.63 -17.13 10.53
N SER A 136 24.55 -15.83 10.26
CA SER A 136 25.70 -14.91 10.29
C SER A 136 25.74 -13.94 11.48
N GLU A 137 24.90 -14.11 12.50
CA GLU A 137 24.80 -13.18 13.63
C GLU A 137 26.07 -13.12 14.52
N ARG A 138 27.13 -13.88 14.18
CA ARG A 138 28.43 -13.89 14.89
C ARG A 138 29.60 -13.18 14.17
N VAL A 139 29.45 -12.71 12.92
CA VAL A 139 30.55 -12.08 12.15
C VAL A 139 30.18 -10.66 11.67
N ALA A 140 29.32 -9.95 12.41
CA ALA A 140 28.76 -8.66 12.00
C ALA A 140 29.74 -7.46 12.04
N HIS A 141 31.05 -7.66 12.21
CA HIS A 141 31.99 -6.54 12.38
C HIS A 141 33.19 -6.47 11.42
N THR A 142 33.26 -7.25 10.33
CA THR A 142 34.49 -7.20 9.50
C THR A 142 34.31 -7.16 7.99
N HIS A 143 33.15 -7.50 7.41
CA HIS A 143 32.97 -7.42 5.96
C HIS A 143 31.62 -6.80 5.59
N GLU A 144 31.55 -5.47 5.65
CA GLU A 144 30.54 -4.75 4.88
C GLU A 144 30.84 -4.97 3.38
N GLN A 145 29.88 -5.53 2.65
CA GLN A 145 29.71 -5.52 1.18
C GLN A 145 30.23 -6.68 0.32
N ALA A 146 30.99 -7.66 0.82
CA ALA A 146 31.38 -8.82 0.00
C ALA A 146 30.34 -9.96 0.11
N ASP A 147 29.67 -10.24 -1.00
CA ASP A 147 28.71 -11.33 -1.29
C ASP A 147 27.35 -11.29 -0.58
N ARG A 148 26.44 -10.47 -1.14
CA ARG A 148 24.97 -10.60 -0.93
C ARG A 148 24.35 -11.82 -1.63
N SER A 149 25.15 -12.70 -2.23
CA SER A 149 24.69 -13.91 -2.92
C SER A 149 24.23 -14.97 -1.92
N VAL A 150 23.20 -15.75 -2.26
CA VAL A 150 22.79 -16.90 -1.46
C VAL A 150 23.85 -18.00 -1.62
N PRO A 151 24.47 -18.50 -0.53
CA PRO A 151 25.49 -19.54 -0.65
C PRO A 151 24.93 -20.90 -1.09
N ASP A 152 25.64 -21.63 -1.96
CA ASP A 152 25.21 -22.93 -2.52
C ASP A 152 24.93 -24.02 -1.48
N LYS A 153 25.51 -23.90 -0.28
CA LYS A 153 25.23 -24.81 0.85
C LYS A 153 23.74 -24.86 1.24
N TRP A 154 22.94 -23.88 0.81
CA TRP A 154 21.50 -23.81 1.04
C TRP A 154 20.66 -24.50 -0.03
N ALA A 155 21.26 -25.05 -1.10
CA ALA A 155 20.55 -25.81 -2.13
C ALA A 155 19.67 -26.95 -1.56
N PRO A 156 20.13 -27.77 -0.58
CA PRO A 156 19.29 -28.81 0.01
C PRO A 156 18.05 -28.24 0.71
N PHE A 157 18.19 -27.10 1.40
CA PHE A 157 17.05 -26.44 2.04
C PHE A 157 16.02 -25.95 1.02
N VAL A 158 16.47 -25.37 -0.10
CA VAL A 158 15.58 -24.93 -1.19
C VAL A 158 14.86 -26.13 -1.81
N GLN A 159 15.58 -27.22 -2.06
CA GLN A 159 15.03 -28.48 -2.59
C GLN A 159 13.96 -29.08 -1.68
N GLU A 160 14.21 -29.16 -0.37
CA GLU A 160 13.26 -29.67 0.63
C GLU A 160 12.01 -28.79 0.77
N ASN A 161 12.11 -27.50 0.45
CA ASN A 161 11.06 -26.51 0.66
C ASN A 161 10.54 -25.91 -0.66
N LEU A 162 10.71 -26.60 -1.79
CA LEU A 162 10.42 -26.07 -3.13
C LEU A 162 9.03 -25.41 -3.23
N LEU A 163 7.98 -26.05 -2.71
CA LEU A 163 6.61 -25.52 -2.77
C LEU A 163 6.42 -24.22 -1.98
N LEU A 164 7.22 -23.97 -0.93
CA LEU A 164 7.18 -22.70 -0.22
C LEU A 164 7.76 -21.57 -1.07
N TYR A 165 8.70 -21.87 -1.98
CA TYR A 165 9.24 -20.91 -2.93
C TYR A 165 8.34 -20.73 -4.16
N THR A 166 7.74 -21.79 -4.70
CA THR A 166 7.04 -21.73 -5.99
C THR A 166 5.53 -21.54 -5.83
N ARG A 167 4.82 -22.45 -5.15
CA ARG A 167 3.35 -22.38 -4.97
C ARG A 167 2.92 -21.10 -4.25
N LEU A 168 3.58 -20.74 -3.15
CA LEU A 168 3.22 -19.52 -2.41
C LEU A 168 3.55 -18.25 -3.19
N PHE A 169 4.59 -18.26 -4.03
CA PHE A 169 4.85 -17.15 -4.95
C PHE A 169 3.76 -17.00 -6.01
N GLN A 170 3.25 -18.11 -6.57
CA GLN A 170 2.10 -18.09 -7.48
C GLN A 170 0.84 -17.52 -6.80
N GLY A 171 0.59 -17.94 -5.55
CA GLY A 171 -0.46 -17.38 -4.71
C GLY A 171 -0.27 -15.88 -4.45
N PHE A 172 0.96 -15.45 -4.17
CA PHE A 172 1.32 -14.04 -3.99
C PHE A 172 1.00 -13.21 -5.24
N VAL A 173 1.45 -13.66 -6.43
CA VAL A 173 1.23 -12.92 -7.67
C VAL A 173 -0.24 -12.82 -8.00
N SER A 174 -0.99 -13.92 -7.85
CA SER A 174 -2.45 -13.94 -8.06
C SER A 174 -3.17 -12.95 -7.13
N ARG A 175 -2.68 -12.82 -5.89
CA ARG A 175 -3.18 -11.85 -4.92
C ARG A 175 -2.79 -10.42 -5.29
N ALA A 176 -1.52 -10.18 -5.63
CA ALA A 176 -0.99 -8.85 -5.97
C ALA A 176 -1.68 -8.24 -7.20
N LEU A 177 -2.06 -9.07 -8.18
CA LEU A 177 -2.86 -8.66 -9.34
C LEU A 177 -4.25 -8.12 -8.98
N ARG A 178 -4.77 -8.44 -7.78
CA ARG A 178 -6.08 -7.99 -7.27
C ARG A 178 -5.98 -6.87 -6.24
N THR A 179 -4.78 -6.45 -5.87
CA THR A 179 -4.55 -5.39 -4.87
C THR A 179 -4.22 -4.07 -5.54
N ASP A 180 -4.68 -2.96 -4.95
CA ASP A 180 -4.27 -1.63 -5.39
C ASP A 180 -2.82 -1.35 -5.00
N LEU A 181 -1.96 -1.16 -6.01
CA LEU A 181 -0.53 -0.92 -5.86
C LEU A 181 -0.18 0.58 -5.73
N VAL A 182 -1.15 1.48 -5.89
CA VAL A 182 -0.95 2.92 -5.62
C VAL A 182 -0.80 3.16 -4.10
N SER A 183 -1.39 2.28 -3.28
CA SER A 183 -1.22 2.30 -1.82
C SER A 183 0.22 2.00 -1.39
N PRO A 184 0.85 2.84 -0.55
CA PRO A 184 2.23 2.64 -0.09
C PRO A 184 2.45 1.33 0.65
N ARG A 185 1.44 0.87 1.41
CA ARG A 185 1.52 -0.38 2.18
C ARG A 185 1.58 -1.61 1.26
N ASN A 186 0.81 -1.58 0.18
CA ASN A 186 0.76 -2.66 -0.81
C ASN A 186 1.99 -2.64 -1.72
N ALA A 187 2.44 -1.46 -2.15
CA ALA A 187 3.70 -1.31 -2.88
C ALA A 187 4.90 -1.84 -2.09
N LEU A 188 4.94 -1.56 -0.78
CA LEU A 188 5.97 -2.11 0.11
C LEU A 188 5.92 -3.65 0.14
N MET A 189 4.74 -4.27 0.21
CA MET A 189 4.62 -5.73 0.19
C MET A 189 5.19 -6.34 -1.10
N VAL A 190 4.87 -5.77 -2.27
CA VAL A 190 5.43 -6.20 -3.56
C VAL A 190 6.95 -6.06 -3.58
N TYR A 191 7.47 -4.91 -3.13
CA TYR A 191 8.91 -4.67 -3.03
C TYR A 191 9.61 -5.69 -2.13
N ARG A 192 9.01 -6.03 -0.99
CA ARG A 192 9.61 -6.99 -0.05
C ARG A 192 9.75 -8.38 -0.66
N VAL A 193 8.73 -8.86 -1.37
CA VAL A 193 8.80 -10.14 -2.08
C VAL A 193 9.81 -10.08 -3.21
N ALA A 194 9.70 -9.08 -4.10
CA ALA A 194 10.59 -8.94 -5.25
C ALA A 194 12.06 -8.88 -4.80
N LYS A 195 12.36 -8.15 -3.73
CA LYS A 195 13.70 -8.04 -3.16
C LYS A 195 14.28 -9.36 -2.63
N VAL A 196 13.45 -10.20 -2.01
CA VAL A 196 13.91 -11.50 -1.50
C VAL A 196 14.21 -12.44 -2.66
N TYR A 197 13.31 -12.49 -3.64
CA TYR A 197 13.47 -13.35 -4.81
C TYR A 197 14.57 -12.89 -5.78
N SER A 198 14.89 -11.60 -5.79
CA SER A 198 15.99 -11.04 -6.59
C SER A 198 17.37 -11.18 -5.93
N GLN A 199 17.49 -11.93 -4.83
CA GLN A 199 18.79 -12.22 -4.25
C GLN A 199 19.63 -13.01 -5.28
N PRO A 200 20.92 -12.69 -5.45
CA PRO A 200 21.77 -13.43 -6.38
C PRO A 200 21.77 -14.92 -6.01
N ASN A 201 21.82 -15.79 -7.02
CA ASN A 201 21.78 -17.25 -6.92
C ASN A 201 20.44 -17.88 -6.48
N LEU A 202 19.53 -17.15 -5.80
CA LEU A 202 18.27 -17.76 -5.33
C LEU A 202 17.38 -18.29 -6.46
N ALA A 203 17.22 -17.51 -7.53
CA ALA A 203 16.41 -17.92 -8.69
C ALA A 203 17.00 -19.15 -9.39
N GLU A 204 18.33 -19.29 -9.41
CA GLU A 204 19.03 -20.43 -10.00
C GLU A 204 18.82 -21.69 -9.15
N LEU A 205 19.02 -21.60 -7.83
CA LEU A 205 18.73 -22.70 -6.90
C LEU A 205 17.28 -23.19 -6.97
N VAL A 206 16.31 -22.27 -7.08
CA VAL A 206 14.89 -22.64 -7.23
C VAL A 206 14.64 -23.28 -8.59
N SER A 207 15.24 -22.77 -9.67
CA SER A 207 15.09 -23.35 -11.00
C SER A 207 15.71 -24.74 -11.09
N GLU A 208 16.86 -24.98 -10.46
CA GLU A 208 17.50 -26.29 -10.40
C GLU A 208 16.64 -27.28 -9.61
N ALA A 209 16.12 -26.87 -8.45
CA ALA A 209 15.21 -27.70 -7.66
C ALA A 209 13.91 -28.02 -8.43
N GLU A 210 13.36 -27.06 -9.18
CA GLU A 210 12.20 -27.26 -10.05
C GLU A 210 12.50 -28.23 -11.21
N ASN A 211 13.69 -28.15 -11.82
CA ASN A 211 14.11 -29.09 -12.86
C ASN A 211 14.23 -30.54 -12.33
N LEU A 212 14.75 -30.71 -11.10
CA LEU A 212 14.83 -32.02 -10.44
C LEU A 212 13.44 -32.63 -10.16
N LEU A 213 12.42 -31.79 -9.93
CA LEU A 213 11.03 -32.25 -9.78
C LEU A 213 10.44 -32.71 -11.12
N LEU A 214 10.73 -31.96 -12.20
CA LEU A 214 10.19 -32.18 -13.54
C LEU A 214 10.92 -33.27 -14.34
N GLU A 215 12.09 -33.71 -13.88
CA GLU A 215 12.87 -34.76 -14.53
C GLU A 215 12.05 -36.05 -14.64
N PRO A 216 11.90 -36.65 -15.83
CA PRO A 216 11.14 -37.89 -15.98
C PRO A 216 11.79 -39.02 -15.17
N ASP A 217 10.99 -39.82 -14.47
CA ASP A 217 11.51 -41.00 -13.79
C ASP A 217 12.18 -41.91 -14.82
N HIS A 218 13.52 -42.02 -14.76
CA HIS A 218 14.22 -43.00 -15.54
C HIS A 218 13.76 -44.39 -15.07
N ILE A 219 12.94 -45.03 -15.91
CA ILE A 219 12.51 -46.42 -15.73
C ILE A 219 13.77 -47.29 -15.82
N HIS A 220 14.42 -47.54 -14.69
CA HIS A 220 15.24 -48.74 -14.56
C HIS A 220 14.28 -49.92 -14.36
N PRO A 221 14.25 -50.92 -15.27
CA PRO A 221 13.29 -52.01 -15.26
C PRO A 221 13.56 -53.07 -14.17
N SER A 222 13.90 -52.67 -12.94
CA SER A 222 14.26 -53.61 -11.86
C SER A 222 13.83 -53.19 -10.45
N ARG A 223 12.87 -52.26 -10.32
CA ARG A 223 12.25 -51.94 -9.01
C ARG A 223 10.74 -51.91 -9.09
N GLN A 224 10.14 -52.99 -9.58
CA GLN A 224 8.72 -53.27 -9.28
C GLN A 224 8.68 -54.20 -8.06
N HIS A 225 7.92 -53.80 -7.04
CA HIS A 225 7.76 -54.41 -5.71
C HIS A 225 8.79 -54.05 -4.63
N ARG A 226 8.69 -52.82 -4.11
CA ARG A 226 8.79 -52.66 -2.65
C ARG A 226 7.68 -51.76 -2.16
N ALA A 227 6.52 -52.38 -1.98
CA ALA A 227 5.44 -51.82 -1.19
C ALA A 227 5.92 -51.63 0.26
N TYR A 228 5.44 -50.55 0.86
CA TYR A 228 5.48 -50.21 2.28
C TYR A 228 5.54 -51.43 3.24
N THR A 229 6.69 -51.63 3.90
CA THR A 229 6.79 -52.34 5.18
C THR A 229 7.91 -51.70 6.02
N PRO A 230 7.71 -51.43 7.32
CA PRO A 230 8.76 -50.92 8.19
C PRO A 230 9.85 -51.98 8.38
N SER A 231 11.10 -51.54 8.33
CA SER A 231 12.30 -52.39 8.41
C SER A 231 12.36 -53.12 9.75
N ALA A 232 12.25 -54.44 9.75
CA ALA A 232 12.66 -55.32 10.84
C ALA A 232 13.86 -56.17 10.39
N LEU A 233 14.82 -56.31 11.32
CA LEU A 233 16.09 -57.04 11.33
C LEU A 233 16.34 -58.11 10.23
N GLY A 234 17.51 -58.03 9.59
CA GLY A 234 18.16 -59.17 8.92
C GLY A 234 18.99 -58.81 7.68
N GLY A 235 20.26 -58.43 7.85
CA GLY A 235 21.19 -58.12 6.75
C GLY A 235 22.14 -59.29 6.43
N SER A 236 22.28 -59.63 5.15
CA SER A 236 23.29 -60.56 4.61
C SER A 236 24.55 -59.79 4.18
N PHE A 237 25.73 -60.32 4.50
CA PHE A 237 27.00 -59.58 4.65
C PHE A 237 27.94 -59.49 3.43
N LEU A 238 27.51 -59.83 2.20
CA LEU A 238 28.44 -59.97 1.07
C LEU A 238 28.03 -59.27 -0.23
N ALA A 239 27.51 -58.04 -0.15
CA ALA A 239 27.48 -57.12 -1.29
C ALA A 239 28.50 -55.99 -1.06
N PRO A 240 29.30 -55.57 -2.07
CA PRO A 240 30.10 -54.37 -1.95
C PRO A 240 29.17 -53.20 -1.67
N TRP A 241 29.29 -52.61 -0.47
CA TRP A 241 28.50 -51.49 -0.01
C TRP A 241 28.84 -50.24 -0.83
N GLN A 242 28.22 -50.10 -2.00
CA GLN A 242 27.97 -48.78 -2.56
C GLN A 242 26.69 -48.27 -1.90
N SER A 243 26.85 -47.37 -0.93
CA SER A 243 25.74 -46.59 -0.38
C SER A 243 24.98 -45.94 -1.55
N PRO A 244 23.70 -46.27 -1.81
CA PRO A 244 22.95 -45.57 -2.82
C PRO A 244 22.60 -44.21 -2.22
N VAL A 245 23.39 -43.19 -2.53
CA VAL A 245 22.97 -41.80 -2.31
C VAL A 245 21.63 -41.66 -3.02
N PRO A 246 20.53 -41.38 -2.31
CA PRO A 246 19.24 -41.18 -2.97
C PRO A 246 19.41 -40.03 -3.95
N ASP A 247 19.06 -40.29 -5.21
CA ASP A 247 19.09 -39.31 -6.27
C ASP A 247 18.40 -38.01 -5.81
N ALA A 248 18.99 -36.85 -6.13
CA ALA A 248 18.46 -35.57 -5.68
C ALA A 248 17.03 -35.36 -6.20
N SER A 249 16.72 -35.88 -7.39
CA SER A 249 15.38 -35.92 -7.99
C SER A 249 14.38 -36.66 -7.09
N PHE A 250 14.73 -37.84 -6.57
CA PHE A 250 13.89 -38.64 -5.69
C PHE A 250 13.59 -37.93 -4.37
N ARG A 251 14.59 -37.23 -3.79
CA ARG A 251 14.38 -36.45 -2.56
C ARG A 251 13.38 -35.33 -2.79
N VAL A 252 13.58 -34.51 -3.82
CA VAL A 252 12.67 -33.40 -4.14
C VAL A 252 11.24 -33.90 -4.37
N LYS A 253 11.07 -34.95 -5.19
CA LYS A 253 9.76 -35.58 -5.45
C LYS A 253 9.12 -36.09 -4.16
N SER A 254 9.88 -36.79 -3.31
CA SER A 254 9.36 -37.27 -2.02
C SER A 254 8.89 -36.13 -1.12
N HIS A 255 9.62 -35.02 -1.05
CA HIS A 255 9.21 -33.86 -0.23
C HIS A 255 7.94 -33.21 -0.79
N VAL A 256 7.82 -33.07 -2.10
CA VAL A 256 6.60 -32.53 -2.75
C VAL A 256 5.40 -33.44 -2.49
N TYR A 257 5.55 -34.76 -2.67
CA TYR A 257 4.47 -35.71 -2.42
C TYR A 257 4.06 -35.80 -0.94
N ASN A 258 4.99 -35.57 -0.02
CA ASN A 258 4.66 -35.49 1.40
C ASN A 258 3.83 -34.24 1.75
N LEU A 259 3.95 -33.15 0.99
CA LEU A 259 3.25 -31.89 1.23
C LEU A 259 1.89 -31.79 0.52
N GLU A 260 1.80 -32.15 -0.76
CA GLU A 260 0.57 -32.01 -1.56
C GLU A 260 -0.08 -33.36 -1.96
N GLY A 261 0.56 -34.50 -1.65
CA GLY A 261 0.12 -35.83 -2.08
C GLY A 261 0.61 -36.21 -3.49
N GLN A 262 0.37 -37.47 -3.87
CA GLN A 262 0.86 -38.05 -5.14
C GLN A 262 0.14 -37.48 -6.39
N ASN A 263 -1.05 -36.91 -6.24
CA ASN A 263 -1.84 -36.33 -7.34
C ASN A 263 -1.60 -34.82 -7.51
N CYS A 264 -0.40 -34.34 -7.15
CA CYS A 264 -0.04 -32.94 -7.24
C CYS A 264 0.06 -32.48 -8.71
N ASP A 265 -0.85 -31.61 -9.15
CA ASP A 265 -0.72 -30.90 -10.43
C ASP A 265 0.21 -29.69 -10.25
N TYR A 266 1.50 -29.93 -10.43
CA TYR A 266 2.54 -28.91 -10.25
C TYR A 266 2.66 -28.01 -11.47
N LYS A 267 2.47 -26.70 -11.26
CA LYS A 267 2.70 -25.68 -12.30
C LYS A 267 4.08 -25.04 -12.11
N PRO A 268 4.96 -25.06 -13.12
CA PRO A 268 6.30 -24.46 -13.00
C PRO A 268 6.24 -22.95 -12.75
N MET A 269 6.97 -22.46 -11.76
CA MET A 269 7.12 -21.03 -11.46
C MET A 269 7.80 -20.31 -12.62
N PHE A 270 8.78 -20.94 -13.26
CA PHE A 270 9.41 -20.41 -14.46
C PHE A 270 8.75 -20.92 -15.75
N GLY A 271 7.47 -21.30 -15.70
CA GLY A 271 6.67 -21.67 -16.86
C GLY A 271 6.15 -20.46 -17.65
N THR A 272 5.55 -20.71 -18.83
CA THR A 272 4.95 -19.66 -19.68
C THR A 272 3.74 -19.00 -19.03
N GLU A 273 2.86 -19.78 -18.39
CA GLU A 273 1.68 -19.27 -17.67
C GLU A 273 2.09 -18.25 -16.61
N MET A 274 3.04 -18.62 -15.75
CA MET A 274 3.48 -17.77 -14.65
C MET A 274 4.21 -16.53 -15.17
N ARG A 275 5.06 -16.65 -16.19
CA ARG A 275 5.66 -15.49 -16.87
C ARG A 275 4.60 -14.50 -17.37
N SER A 276 3.49 -14.98 -17.90
CA SER A 276 2.39 -14.11 -18.35
C SER A 276 1.72 -13.35 -17.19
N LEU A 277 1.56 -14.00 -16.02
CA LEU A 277 1.01 -13.36 -14.82
C LEU A 277 1.98 -12.33 -14.25
N VAL A 278 3.28 -12.63 -14.21
CA VAL A 278 4.31 -11.68 -13.78
C VAL A 278 4.41 -10.50 -14.72
N LEU A 279 4.29 -10.70 -16.03
CA LEU A 279 4.23 -9.61 -17.01
C LEU A 279 3.02 -8.69 -16.77
N LYS A 280 1.83 -9.26 -16.52
CA LYS A 280 0.64 -8.49 -16.12
C LYS A 280 0.89 -7.71 -14.82
N LEU A 281 1.54 -8.32 -13.83
CA LEU A 281 1.87 -7.64 -12.57
C LEU A 281 2.87 -6.50 -12.80
N ALA A 282 3.90 -6.70 -13.62
CA ALA A 282 4.87 -5.67 -13.98
C ALA A 282 4.20 -4.48 -14.69
N GLN A 283 3.20 -4.74 -15.54
CA GLN A 283 2.38 -3.69 -16.16
C GLN A 283 1.57 -2.90 -15.12
N LEU A 284 0.91 -3.60 -14.18
CA LEU A 284 0.17 -2.94 -13.10
C LEU A 284 1.09 -2.09 -12.21
N ILE A 285 2.31 -2.56 -11.93
CA ILE A 285 3.33 -1.80 -11.19
C ILE A 285 3.72 -0.54 -11.97
N ALA A 286 3.95 -0.65 -13.29
CA ALA A 286 4.31 0.50 -14.13
C ALA A 286 3.18 1.55 -14.18
N LEU A 287 1.92 1.12 -14.31
CA LEU A 287 0.74 1.98 -14.27
C LEU A 287 0.58 2.66 -12.90
N ALA A 288 0.70 1.89 -11.82
CA ALA A 288 0.63 2.41 -10.45
C ALA A 288 1.74 3.45 -10.18
N LYS A 289 2.95 3.24 -10.75
CA LYS A 289 4.07 4.17 -10.68
C LYS A 289 3.74 5.50 -11.37
N GLN A 290 3.22 5.47 -12.60
CA GLN A 290 2.78 6.68 -13.31
C GLN A 290 1.69 7.43 -12.54
N THR A 291 0.74 6.69 -11.98
CA THR A 291 -0.35 7.23 -11.16
C THR A 291 0.19 7.90 -9.89
N ALA A 292 1.08 7.24 -9.15
CA ALA A 292 1.72 7.78 -7.95
C ALA A 292 2.54 9.05 -8.25
N LYS A 293 3.23 9.11 -9.41
CA LYS A 293 3.95 10.31 -9.86
C LYS A 293 3.02 11.47 -10.20
N SER A 294 1.83 11.20 -10.76
CA SER A 294 0.85 12.26 -11.04
C SER A 294 0.26 12.85 -9.75
N ILE A 295 -0.05 11.98 -8.77
CA ILE A 295 -0.59 12.38 -7.47
C ILE A 295 0.45 13.18 -6.68
N SER A 296 1.72 12.78 -6.70
CA SER A 296 2.78 13.51 -6.00
C SER A 296 3.02 14.90 -6.59
N LYS A 297 2.96 15.06 -7.92
CA LYS A 297 3.04 16.37 -8.59
C LYS A 297 1.88 17.28 -8.19
N GLN A 298 0.64 16.78 -8.23
CA GLN A 298 -0.55 17.53 -7.80
C GLN A 298 -0.50 17.91 -6.31
N SER A 299 0.00 17.01 -5.45
CA SER A 299 0.19 17.30 -4.02
C SER A 299 1.26 18.37 -3.80
N ALA A 300 2.38 18.34 -4.53
CA ALA A 300 3.44 19.34 -4.39
C ALA A 300 2.96 20.75 -4.77
N GLU A 301 2.12 20.86 -5.80
CA GLU A 301 1.48 22.12 -6.22
C GLU A 301 0.50 22.64 -5.15
N GLN A 302 -0.25 21.75 -4.48
CA GLN A 302 -1.14 22.13 -3.38
C GLN A 302 -0.38 22.47 -2.08
N THR A 303 0.71 21.76 -1.78
CA THR A 303 1.58 22.03 -0.61
C THR A 303 2.37 23.33 -0.78
N ALA A 304 2.73 23.72 -2.00
CA ALA A 304 3.33 25.04 -2.26
C ALA A 304 2.40 26.21 -1.88
N GLY A 305 1.08 26.02 -2.02
CA GLY A 305 0.07 26.98 -1.54
C GLY A 305 -0.21 26.92 -0.03
N ALA A 306 0.08 25.78 0.62
CA ALA A 306 -0.19 25.53 2.04
C ALA A 306 1.04 25.70 2.97
N GLY A 307 2.25 25.79 2.41
CA GLY A 307 3.52 25.85 3.17
C GLY A 307 3.64 27.04 4.12
N LEU A 308 2.90 28.12 3.87
CA LEU A 308 2.87 29.30 4.73
C LEU A 308 2.06 29.07 6.02
N LEU A 309 1.07 28.18 6.02
CA LEU A 309 0.28 27.83 7.21
C LEU A 309 0.96 26.76 8.09
N ALA A 310 1.76 25.88 7.48
CA ALA A 310 2.58 24.90 8.20
C ALA A 310 3.72 25.56 8.99
N LEU A 311 4.33 26.62 8.44
CA LEU A 311 5.35 27.43 9.12
C LEU A 311 4.83 28.12 10.39
N LEU A 312 3.52 28.39 10.47
CA LEU A 312 2.86 29.06 11.59
C LEU A 312 2.37 28.11 12.70
N GLY A 313 2.66 26.81 12.63
CA GLY A 313 2.33 25.87 13.71
C GLY A 313 0.82 25.67 13.95
N LEU A 314 -0.02 26.07 13.00
CA LEU A 314 -1.48 25.94 13.09
C LEU A 314 -2.02 24.61 12.53
N SER A 315 -1.13 23.68 12.14
CA SER A 315 -1.52 22.30 11.85
C SER A 315 -1.81 21.59 13.16
N GLY A 316 -3.09 21.46 13.48
CA GLY A 316 -3.56 20.72 14.64
C GLY A 316 -3.26 19.23 14.53
N SER A 317 -2.09 18.83 15.04
CA SER A 317 -1.83 17.45 15.45
C SER A 317 -1.20 17.50 16.84
N SER A 318 -2.02 17.17 17.83
CA SER A 318 -1.78 17.28 19.27
C SER A 318 -0.59 16.47 19.76
N LEU A 319 0.18 17.07 20.67
CA LEU A 319 1.01 16.39 21.66
C LEU A 319 0.19 15.33 22.41
N GLY A 320 0.75 14.13 22.55
CA GLY A 320 0.26 13.16 23.54
C GLY A 320 0.76 11.73 23.39
N ASN A 321 1.68 11.37 24.28
CA ASN A 321 1.97 10.01 24.79
C ASN A 321 2.99 9.13 24.06
N ALA A 322 4.21 9.13 24.63
CA ALA A 322 5.19 8.07 24.50
C ALA A 322 4.67 6.78 25.17
N GLY A 323 4.68 5.67 24.42
CA GLY A 323 4.38 4.34 24.93
C GLY A 323 4.78 3.29 23.88
N TYR A 324 5.68 2.40 24.28
CA TYR A 324 6.15 1.21 23.56
C TYR A 324 5.05 0.50 22.74
N CYS A 325 5.21 0.41 21.41
CA CYS A 325 5.03 -0.80 20.57
C CYS A 325 5.14 -0.42 19.07
N GLY A 326 6.11 -0.99 18.34
CA GLY A 326 6.08 -1.25 16.88
C GLY A 326 5.47 -0.22 15.91
N SER A 327 5.57 1.08 16.18
CA SER A 327 4.78 2.14 15.53
C SER A 327 5.58 3.05 14.60
N ASP A 328 6.59 2.54 13.91
CA ASP A 328 7.39 3.35 12.98
C ASP A 328 6.77 3.45 11.57
N LEU A 329 5.55 2.94 11.33
CA LEU A 329 4.99 2.81 9.98
C LEU A 329 3.59 3.38 9.77
N TYR A 330 2.97 3.98 10.78
CA TYR A 330 1.63 4.56 10.66
C TYR A 330 1.65 6.05 10.26
N ASP A 331 2.83 6.68 10.26
CA ASP A 331 3.01 8.08 9.86
C ASP A 331 3.57 8.16 8.42
N LEU A 332 2.71 7.86 7.44
CA LEU A 332 3.02 8.06 6.03
C LEU A 332 2.22 9.27 5.52
N GLY A 333 2.74 10.47 5.81
CA GLY A 333 2.39 11.70 5.10
C GLY A 333 2.87 11.70 3.63
N PRO A 334 3.11 12.85 3.00
CA PRO A 334 3.59 12.94 1.60
C PRO A 334 4.90 12.16 1.33
N ASP A 335 5.70 11.88 2.36
CA ASP A 335 6.87 11.00 2.29
C ASP A 335 6.52 9.54 1.96
N GLY A 336 5.29 9.12 2.28
CA GLY A 336 4.78 7.81 1.92
C GLY A 336 4.63 7.61 0.42
N ILE A 337 4.17 8.63 -0.30
CA ILE A 337 3.96 8.58 -1.76
C ILE A 337 5.29 8.54 -2.50
N ARG A 338 6.30 9.30 -2.04
CA ARG A 338 7.66 9.23 -2.60
C ARG A 338 8.29 7.85 -2.40
N LYS A 339 8.12 7.26 -1.21
CA LYS A 339 8.56 5.89 -0.93
C LYS A 339 7.82 4.86 -1.80
N THR A 340 6.54 5.09 -2.13
CA THR A 340 5.79 4.23 -3.08
C THR A 340 6.46 4.18 -4.44
N ASP A 341 6.84 5.33 -5.02
CA ASP A 341 7.51 5.38 -6.33
C ASP A 341 8.82 4.57 -6.32
N GLU A 342 9.65 4.76 -5.29
CA GLU A 342 10.90 4.00 -5.12
C GLU A 342 10.67 2.49 -4.94
N TYR A 343 9.64 2.10 -4.17
CA TYR A 343 9.30 0.69 -3.98
C TYR A 343 8.82 0.05 -5.28
N LEU A 344 7.97 0.73 -6.04
CA LEU A 344 7.46 0.23 -7.33
C LEU A 344 8.57 0.14 -8.37
N GLU A 345 9.47 1.12 -8.43
CA GLU A 345 10.63 1.10 -9.34
C GLU A 345 11.55 -0.09 -9.07
N LYS A 346 11.99 -0.25 -7.81
CA LYS A 346 12.84 -1.38 -7.43
C LYS A 346 12.14 -2.72 -7.62
N SER A 347 10.83 -2.79 -7.36
CA SER A 347 10.05 -4.01 -7.61
C SER A 347 10.08 -4.41 -9.07
N LEU A 348 9.92 -3.44 -9.98
CA LEU A 348 9.95 -3.68 -11.42
C LEU A 348 11.33 -4.17 -11.86
N GLU A 349 12.41 -3.53 -11.42
CA GLU A 349 13.78 -3.97 -11.69
C GLU A 349 14.03 -5.42 -11.24
N TYR A 350 13.63 -5.73 -10.01
CA TYR A 350 13.80 -7.07 -9.42
C TYR A 350 13.01 -8.15 -10.16
N LEU A 351 11.74 -7.88 -10.52
CA LEU A 351 10.92 -8.82 -11.28
C LEU A 351 11.46 -9.03 -12.71
N CYS A 352 11.90 -7.95 -13.37
CA CYS A 352 12.52 -8.02 -14.69
C CYS A 352 13.82 -8.84 -14.67
N ASN A 353 14.66 -8.65 -13.64
CA ASN A 353 15.90 -9.40 -13.49
C ASN A 353 15.64 -10.89 -13.21
N MET A 354 14.72 -11.20 -12.29
CA MET A 354 14.39 -12.60 -11.93
C MET A 354 13.82 -13.39 -13.11
N PHE A 355 12.87 -12.81 -13.85
CA PHE A 355 12.19 -13.51 -14.95
C PHE A 355 12.82 -13.25 -16.33
N ARG A 356 13.91 -12.49 -16.39
CA ARG A 356 14.59 -12.05 -17.63
C ARG A 356 13.60 -11.45 -18.63
N LEU A 357 12.74 -10.55 -18.16
CA LEU A 357 11.71 -9.92 -18.97
C LEU A 357 12.32 -8.86 -19.89
N ASN A 358 11.86 -8.80 -21.14
CA ASN A 358 12.30 -7.77 -22.07
C ASN A 358 11.70 -6.40 -21.66
N PRO A 359 12.51 -5.36 -21.42
CA PRO A 359 12.00 -4.04 -21.03
C PRO A 359 11.12 -3.41 -22.12
N SER A 360 11.35 -3.77 -23.39
CA SER A 360 10.52 -3.36 -24.52
C SER A 360 9.08 -3.90 -24.45
N GLN A 361 8.88 -5.14 -23.95
CA GLN A 361 7.55 -5.73 -23.81
C GLN A 361 6.73 -5.04 -22.71
N VAL A 362 7.38 -4.66 -21.61
CA VAL A 362 6.74 -3.91 -20.52
C VAL A 362 6.36 -2.51 -21.01
N SER A 363 7.27 -1.83 -21.72
CA SER A 363 7.02 -0.49 -22.28
C SER A 363 5.96 -0.47 -23.38
N GLN A 364 5.97 -1.41 -24.33
CA GLN A 364 4.99 -1.48 -25.43
C GLN A 364 3.57 -1.80 -24.95
N LEU A 365 3.43 -2.62 -23.91
CA LEU A 365 2.12 -2.91 -23.34
C LEU A 365 1.66 -1.77 -22.42
N SER A 366 2.58 -1.11 -21.71
CA SER A 366 2.26 0.11 -20.95
C SER A 366 1.84 1.27 -21.86
N SER A 367 2.43 1.42 -23.05
CA SER A 367 2.02 2.46 -24.00
C SER A 367 0.68 2.13 -24.66
N SER A 368 0.29 0.87 -24.83
CA SER A 368 -1.06 0.53 -25.31
C SER A 368 -2.17 0.91 -24.31
N VAL A 369 -1.85 0.92 -23.01
CA VAL A 369 -2.77 1.32 -21.93
C VAL A 369 -2.65 2.83 -21.61
N GLY A 370 -1.46 3.41 -21.78
CA GLY A 370 -1.16 4.83 -21.57
C GLY A 370 -1.45 5.74 -22.77
N ALA A 371 -1.48 5.22 -24.00
CA ALA A 371 -1.78 5.99 -25.21
C ALA A 371 -3.25 6.46 -25.28
N ALA A 372 -4.13 5.95 -24.42
CA ALA A 372 -5.46 6.54 -24.22
C ALA A 372 -5.44 7.77 -23.29
N SER A 373 -4.30 8.09 -22.66
CA SER A 373 -4.17 9.16 -21.66
C SER A 373 -3.09 10.21 -21.96
N GLU A 374 -2.28 10.05 -23.02
CA GLU A 374 -1.20 10.98 -23.39
C GLU A 374 -1.51 11.94 -24.57
N GLU A 375 -2.77 12.33 -24.75
CA GLU A 375 -3.07 13.53 -25.53
C GLU A 375 -3.46 14.71 -24.63
N SER A 376 -2.67 15.78 -24.77
CA SER A 376 -2.83 17.15 -24.28
C SER A 376 -2.43 17.45 -22.83
N SER A 377 -1.24 18.03 -22.71
CA SER A 377 -0.78 18.94 -21.65
C SER A 377 -1.55 20.27 -21.67
N GLN A 378 -2.87 20.18 -21.57
CA GLN A 378 -3.77 21.22 -21.08
C GLN A 378 -4.71 20.56 -20.07
N PRO A 379 -5.30 21.30 -19.11
CA PRO A 379 -6.36 20.75 -18.26
C PRO A 379 -7.55 20.42 -19.15
N SER A 380 -7.50 19.24 -19.76
CA SER A 380 -8.50 18.79 -20.72
C SER A 380 -9.76 18.44 -19.95
N LEU A 381 -10.87 19.02 -20.41
CA LEU A 381 -12.19 18.71 -19.90
C LEU A 381 -12.42 17.19 -19.94
N PRO A 382 -13.18 16.61 -18.99
CA PRO A 382 -13.62 15.23 -19.06
C PRO A 382 -14.31 14.94 -20.40
N ASP A 383 -14.20 13.71 -20.88
CA ASP A 383 -14.76 13.32 -22.18
C ASP A 383 -16.29 13.57 -22.22
N CYS A 384 -16.73 14.41 -23.15
CA CYS A 384 -18.10 14.89 -23.28
C CYS A 384 -18.53 14.92 -24.74
N VAL A 385 -19.78 14.52 -24.97
CA VAL A 385 -20.46 14.67 -26.26
C VAL A 385 -21.37 15.88 -26.18
N GLN A 386 -21.38 16.69 -27.23
CA GLN A 386 -22.28 17.83 -27.33
C GLN A 386 -23.67 17.32 -27.72
N GLY A 387 -24.63 17.41 -26.78
CA GLY A 387 -26.05 17.14 -27.04
C GLY A 387 -26.84 18.44 -27.19
N ASP A 388 -28.13 18.32 -27.55
CA ASP A 388 -29.06 19.43 -27.78
C ASP A 388 -29.22 20.39 -26.59
N HIS A 389 -28.78 19.98 -25.39
CA HIS A 389 -28.86 20.74 -24.14
C HIS A 389 -27.50 20.92 -23.44
N GLY A 390 -26.40 20.88 -24.18
CA GLY A 390 -25.05 21.15 -23.68
C GLY A 390 -24.13 19.92 -23.66
N LEU A 391 -23.03 20.02 -22.91
CA LEU A 391 -22.04 18.94 -22.79
C LEU A 391 -22.58 17.81 -21.92
N ILE A 392 -22.77 16.63 -22.49
CA ILE A 392 -23.18 15.41 -21.79
C ILE A 392 -21.96 14.52 -21.64
N LEU A 393 -21.68 14.12 -20.40
CA LEU A 393 -20.58 13.21 -20.08
C LEU A 393 -20.78 11.84 -20.74
N THR A 394 -19.78 11.40 -21.49
CA THR A 394 -19.72 10.03 -22.03
C THR A 394 -19.53 9.02 -20.89
N PRO A 395 -19.77 7.72 -21.11
CA PRO A 395 -19.43 6.67 -20.14
C PRO A 395 -17.96 6.73 -19.70
N LEU A 396 -17.05 7.09 -20.63
CA LEU A 396 -15.64 7.31 -20.36
C LEU A 396 -15.40 8.55 -19.49
N GLY A 397 -16.07 9.67 -19.80
CA GLY A 397 -16.01 10.89 -18.99
C GLY A 397 -16.51 10.66 -17.56
N ARG A 398 -17.56 9.85 -17.37
CA ARG A 398 -18.04 9.45 -16.04
C ARG A 398 -16.99 8.65 -15.26
N TYR A 399 -16.36 7.68 -15.92
CA TYR A 399 -15.26 6.90 -15.34
C TYR A 399 -14.07 7.80 -14.94
N GLN A 400 -13.71 8.77 -15.78
CA GLN A 400 -12.65 9.73 -15.50
C GLN A 400 -12.94 10.60 -14.27
N ILE A 401 -14.20 11.00 -14.07
CA ILE A 401 -14.61 11.79 -12.90
C ILE A 401 -14.64 10.93 -11.63
N ILE A 402 -15.22 9.73 -11.69
CA ILE A 402 -15.35 8.83 -10.53
C ILE A 402 -13.98 8.44 -9.99
N ASN A 403 -13.02 8.18 -10.87
CA ASN A 403 -11.65 7.84 -10.48
C ASN A 403 -10.74 9.05 -10.27
N GLY A 404 -11.27 10.27 -10.38
CA GLY A 404 -10.53 11.51 -10.15
C GLY A 404 -9.44 11.82 -11.19
N LEU A 405 -9.47 11.18 -12.36
CA LEU A 405 -8.51 11.37 -13.44
C LEU A 405 -8.63 12.76 -14.09
N ARG A 406 -9.86 13.29 -14.22
CA ARG A 406 -10.17 14.64 -14.75
C ARG A 406 -11.39 15.22 -14.03
N ARG A 407 -11.43 16.54 -13.81
CA ARG A 407 -12.55 17.23 -13.13
C ARG A 407 -12.91 18.51 -13.88
N PHE A 408 -14.18 18.89 -13.86
CA PHE A 408 -14.59 20.24 -14.26
C PHE A 408 -14.26 21.25 -13.17
N GLU A 409 -13.87 22.45 -13.57
CA GLU A 409 -13.91 23.63 -12.71
C GLU A 409 -15.38 24.07 -12.55
N ILE A 410 -16.12 23.37 -11.70
CA ILE A 410 -17.53 23.72 -11.43
C ILE A 410 -17.55 24.86 -10.43
N GLU A 411 -17.64 26.09 -10.93
CA GLU A 411 -18.07 27.21 -10.10
C GLU A 411 -19.56 27.14 -9.84
N TYR A 412 -19.96 27.37 -8.59
CA TYR A 412 -21.37 27.39 -8.23
C TYR A 412 -22.07 28.61 -8.87
N GLN A 413 -23.04 28.33 -9.75
CA GLN A 413 -23.77 29.32 -10.54
C GLN A 413 -25.08 29.81 -9.87
N GLY A 414 -25.47 29.22 -8.74
CA GLY A 414 -26.67 29.62 -8.00
C GLY A 414 -26.47 30.83 -7.09
N ASP A 415 -27.43 31.09 -6.21
CA ASP A 415 -27.30 32.13 -5.19
C ASP A 415 -26.18 31.81 -4.19
N PRO A 416 -25.09 32.62 -4.10
CA PRO A 416 -23.97 32.40 -3.17
C PRO A 416 -24.40 32.23 -1.71
N GLU A 417 -25.53 32.81 -1.28
CA GLU A 417 -26.03 32.60 0.08
C GLU A 417 -26.56 31.18 0.32
N LEU A 418 -27.04 30.50 -0.72
CA LEU A 418 -27.59 29.14 -0.66
C LEU A 418 -26.54 28.04 -0.89
N GLN A 419 -25.25 28.40 -0.94
CA GLN A 419 -24.19 27.39 -1.05
C GLN A 419 -24.20 26.45 0.17
N PRO A 420 -23.89 25.15 -0.02
CA PRO A 420 -23.70 24.23 1.10
C PRO A 420 -22.67 24.78 2.09
N ILE A 421 -22.91 24.59 3.39
CA ILE A 421 -22.04 25.08 4.47
C ILE A 421 -20.70 24.35 4.37
N ARG A 422 -19.60 25.11 4.31
CA ARG A 422 -18.25 24.56 4.14
C ARG A 422 -17.57 24.34 5.50
N SER A 423 -16.52 23.51 5.52
CA SER A 423 -15.76 23.19 6.74
C SER A 423 -15.09 24.40 7.41
N PHE A 424 -14.83 25.47 6.67
CA PHE A 424 -14.23 26.70 7.19
C PHE A 424 -15.25 27.75 7.67
N GLU A 425 -16.55 27.41 7.72
CA GLU A 425 -17.62 28.30 8.17
C GLU A 425 -18.27 27.77 9.46
N SER A 426 -18.68 28.68 10.34
CA SER A 426 -19.50 28.29 11.50
C SER A 426 -20.96 28.06 11.07
N SER A 427 -21.42 26.81 11.15
CA SER A 427 -22.75 26.41 10.68
C SER A 427 -23.91 27.16 11.37
N VAL A 428 -23.76 27.46 12.66
CA VAL A 428 -24.74 28.23 13.45
C VAL A 428 -24.81 29.67 12.95
N LEU A 429 -23.63 30.29 12.76
CA LEU A 429 -23.53 31.69 12.37
C LEU A 429 -24.00 31.91 10.93
N VAL A 430 -23.71 30.99 10.00
CA VAL A 430 -24.25 31.03 8.63
C VAL A 430 -25.77 31.05 8.64
N ARG A 431 -26.42 30.17 9.42
CA ARG A 431 -27.89 30.10 9.49
C ARG A 431 -28.52 31.37 10.09
N LEU A 432 -27.91 31.92 11.14
CA LEU A 432 -28.41 33.14 11.78
C LEU A 432 -28.21 34.38 10.89
N LEU A 433 -27.03 34.53 10.30
CA LEU A 433 -26.72 35.64 9.39
C LEU A 433 -27.55 35.57 8.11
N PHE A 434 -27.87 34.38 7.61
CA PHE A 434 -28.79 34.22 6.48
C PHE A 434 -30.21 34.66 6.82
N LYS A 435 -30.72 34.33 8.01
CA LYS A 435 -32.02 34.85 8.46
C LYS A 435 -32.01 36.38 8.56
N LEU A 436 -30.91 36.94 9.05
CA LEU A 436 -30.76 38.39 9.20
C LEU A 436 -30.60 39.10 7.84
N SER A 437 -29.78 38.56 6.92
CA SER A 437 -29.64 39.10 5.56
C SER A 437 -30.97 39.03 4.81
N SER A 438 -31.68 37.91 4.91
CA SER A 438 -33.01 37.74 4.30
C SER A 438 -34.03 38.74 4.87
N ALA A 439 -34.07 38.94 6.19
CA ALA A 439 -34.96 39.92 6.81
C ALA A 439 -34.68 41.36 6.38
N ILE A 440 -33.40 41.74 6.26
CA ILE A 440 -32.98 43.07 5.76
C ILE A 440 -33.37 43.24 4.29
N ASN A 441 -33.03 42.26 3.46
CA ASN A 441 -33.32 42.29 2.02
C ASN A 441 -34.83 42.33 1.75
N GLN A 442 -35.65 41.64 2.54
CA GLN A 442 -37.12 41.68 2.41
C GLN A 442 -37.70 43.03 2.84
N ARG A 443 -37.21 43.63 3.93
CA ARG A 443 -37.74 44.92 4.43
C ARG A 443 -37.36 46.11 3.55
N PHE A 444 -36.14 46.12 3.02
CA PHE A 444 -35.57 47.29 2.34
C PHE A 444 -35.39 47.08 0.83
N CYS A 445 -35.96 46.03 0.23
CA CYS A 445 -35.76 45.69 -1.19
C CYS A 445 -35.98 46.89 -2.14
N GLY A 446 -37.12 47.58 -1.99
CA GLY A 446 -37.47 48.73 -2.83
C GLY A 446 -36.56 49.95 -2.62
N GLU A 447 -36.16 50.21 -1.37
CA GLU A 447 -35.26 51.33 -1.05
C GLU A 447 -33.83 51.06 -1.51
N LEU A 448 -33.33 49.84 -1.35
CA LEU A 448 -32.00 49.43 -1.83
C LEU A 448 -31.91 49.54 -3.35
N ALA A 449 -32.97 49.10 -4.06
CA ALA A 449 -33.07 49.27 -5.50
C ALA A 449 -33.10 50.75 -5.91
N ALA A 450 -33.91 51.58 -5.24
CA ALA A 450 -33.99 53.01 -5.50
C ALA A 450 -32.66 53.75 -5.21
N LEU A 451 -31.92 53.34 -4.17
CA LEU A 451 -30.62 53.92 -3.84
C LEU A 451 -29.53 53.55 -4.85
N CYS A 452 -29.49 52.31 -5.33
CA CYS A 452 -28.56 51.88 -6.37
C CYS A 452 -28.81 52.53 -7.74
N GLN A 453 -30.05 52.95 -8.02
CA GLN A 453 -30.41 53.64 -9.26
C GLN A 453 -30.05 55.13 -9.27
N ARG A 454 -29.64 55.72 -8.13
CA ARG A 454 -29.23 57.13 -8.08
C ARG A 454 -27.85 57.31 -8.74
N GLU A 455 -27.72 58.27 -9.64
CA GLU A 455 -26.44 58.60 -10.30
C GLU A 455 -25.44 59.36 -9.38
N THR A 456 -25.86 59.69 -8.16
CA THR A 456 -25.02 60.36 -7.16
C THR A 456 -23.87 59.46 -6.69
N PHE A 457 -22.84 60.06 -6.09
CA PHE A 457 -21.74 59.30 -5.48
C PHE A 457 -22.23 58.23 -4.51
N VAL A 458 -23.26 58.56 -3.71
CA VAL A 458 -23.89 57.62 -2.77
C VAL A 458 -24.54 56.45 -3.49
N GLY A 459 -25.25 56.68 -4.59
CA GLY A 459 -25.86 55.58 -5.35
C GLY A 459 -24.83 54.65 -5.99
N ARG A 460 -23.70 55.20 -6.45
CA ARG A 460 -22.56 54.40 -6.94
C ARG A 460 -21.86 53.63 -5.84
N LEU A 461 -21.71 54.22 -4.65
CA LEU A 461 -21.15 53.55 -3.47
C LEU A 461 -22.04 52.40 -3.02
N MET A 462 -23.36 52.63 -2.96
CA MET A 462 -24.33 51.59 -2.64
C MET A 462 -24.39 50.51 -3.72
N SER A 463 -24.28 50.86 -5.00
CA SER A 463 -24.17 49.89 -6.09
C SER A 463 -22.91 49.04 -5.97
N TRP A 464 -21.76 49.59 -5.57
CA TRP A 464 -20.54 48.80 -5.38
C TRP A 464 -20.63 47.84 -4.18
N CYS A 465 -21.26 48.26 -3.08
CA CYS A 465 -21.43 47.42 -1.89
C CYS A 465 -22.50 46.33 -2.05
N LEU A 466 -23.58 46.60 -2.79
CA LEU A 466 -24.78 45.74 -2.84
C LEU A 466 -24.90 44.91 -4.11
N VAL A 467 -24.28 45.35 -5.22
CA VAL A 467 -24.29 44.59 -6.47
C VAL A 467 -23.02 43.74 -6.50
N PRO A 468 -23.14 42.40 -6.49
CA PRO A 468 -21.96 41.55 -6.62
C PRO A 468 -21.26 41.84 -7.96
N PRO A 469 -19.92 41.90 -7.99
CA PRO A 469 -19.20 42.12 -9.24
C PRO A 469 -19.59 41.03 -10.24
N GLU A 470 -19.95 41.43 -11.46
CA GLU A 470 -20.21 40.48 -12.55
C GLU A 470 -18.96 39.62 -12.72
N ARG A 471 -19.05 38.35 -12.29
CA ARG A 471 -17.98 37.40 -12.52
C ARG A 471 -17.89 37.22 -14.03
N SER A 472 -16.70 37.48 -14.56
CA SER A 472 -16.36 37.38 -15.97
C SER A 472 -17.00 36.13 -16.58
N SER A 473 -17.67 36.30 -17.71
CA SER A 473 -18.33 35.24 -18.46
C SER A 473 -17.36 34.26 -19.12
N LYS A 474 -16.33 33.81 -18.41
CA LYS A 474 -15.45 32.76 -18.89
C LYS A 474 -16.15 31.42 -18.60
N ALA A 475 -16.60 30.79 -19.69
CA ALA A 475 -17.23 29.46 -19.76
C ALA A 475 -18.62 29.32 -19.08
N ARG A 476 -19.63 29.99 -19.65
CA ARG A 476 -21.05 29.66 -19.40
C ARG A 476 -21.40 28.35 -20.14
N CYS A 477 -21.39 27.21 -19.44
CA CYS A 477 -21.79 25.90 -20.00
C CYS A 477 -23.04 25.32 -19.31
N SER A 478 -24.06 26.14 -19.06
CA SER A 478 -25.37 25.65 -18.64
C SER A 478 -26.49 26.39 -19.41
N PRO A 479 -27.32 25.69 -20.19
CA PRO A 479 -28.35 26.32 -21.03
C PRO A 479 -29.72 26.52 -20.35
N LEU A 480 -29.87 26.25 -19.04
CA LEU A 480 -31.21 26.07 -18.44
C LEU A 480 -31.68 27.13 -17.43
N THR A 481 -30.97 28.23 -17.23
CA THR A 481 -31.50 29.33 -16.39
C THR A 481 -31.41 30.66 -17.11
N PRO A 482 -32.56 31.24 -17.54
CA PRO A 482 -32.61 32.67 -17.83
C PRO A 482 -32.26 33.40 -16.53
N HIS A 483 -31.10 34.03 -16.50
CA HIS A 483 -30.69 34.78 -15.32
C HIS A 483 -31.49 36.08 -15.23
N SER A 484 -32.20 36.24 -14.10
CA SER A 484 -32.71 37.52 -13.64
C SER A 484 -31.52 38.50 -13.48
N PRO A 485 -31.67 39.79 -13.83
CA PRO A 485 -30.61 40.77 -13.66
C PRO A 485 -30.12 40.81 -12.20
N PRO A 486 -28.83 41.08 -11.96
CA PRO A 486 -28.27 41.11 -10.62
C PRO A 486 -29.01 42.14 -9.76
N GLN A 487 -29.78 41.66 -8.79
CA GLN A 487 -30.51 42.52 -7.85
C GLN A 487 -29.57 42.98 -6.73
N PRO A 488 -29.69 44.24 -6.27
CA PRO A 488 -28.92 44.74 -5.14
C PRO A 488 -29.35 44.01 -3.87
N ARG A 489 -28.37 43.41 -3.18
CA ARG A 489 -28.62 42.60 -1.97
C ARG A 489 -27.49 42.71 -0.98
N VAL A 490 -27.86 42.68 0.30
CA VAL A 490 -26.91 42.60 1.41
C VAL A 490 -26.60 41.12 1.66
N SER A 491 -25.32 40.73 1.64
CA SER A 491 -24.90 39.40 2.06
C SER A 491 -23.98 39.47 3.26
N LEU A 492 -24.36 38.80 4.36
CA LEU A 492 -23.61 38.79 5.62
C LEU A 492 -22.83 37.50 5.83
N ARG A 493 -22.97 36.52 4.93
CA ARG A 493 -22.34 35.20 5.05
C ARG A 493 -20.83 35.27 5.28
N PHE A 494 -20.15 36.29 4.75
CA PHE A 494 -18.70 36.46 4.93
C PHE A 494 -18.28 36.56 6.40
N LEU A 495 -19.12 37.10 7.30
CA LEU A 495 -18.81 37.16 8.74
C LEU A 495 -18.75 35.77 9.39
N ALA A 496 -19.36 34.76 8.77
CA ALA A 496 -19.38 33.39 9.30
C ALA A 496 -18.09 32.59 9.07
N SER A 497 -17.12 33.13 8.33
CA SER A 497 -15.86 32.46 8.05
C SER A 497 -14.95 32.47 9.28
N TYR A 498 -14.31 31.34 9.59
CA TYR A 498 -13.32 31.31 10.68
C TYR A 498 -12.15 32.26 10.42
N ARG A 499 -11.81 32.52 9.16
CA ARG A 499 -10.77 33.50 8.79
C ARG A 499 -11.17 34.93 9.15
N THR A 500 -12.41 35.32 8.91
CA THR A 500 -12.89 36.66 9.26
C THR A 500 -13.03 36.80 10.77
N LEU A 501 -13.57 35.78 11.43
CA LEU A 501 -13.67 35.73 12.89
C LEU A 501 -12.29 35.80 13.56
N SER A 502 -11.30 35.05 13.06
CA SER A 502 -9.95 35.09 13.59
C SER A 502 -9.28 36.43 13.33
N SER A 503 -9.47 37.04 12.15
CA SER A 503 -8.94 38.38 11.86
C SER A 503 -9.57 39.46 12.75
N LEU A 504 -10.87 39.37 13.03
CA LEU A 504 -11.57 40.30 13.90
C LEU A 504 -11.14 40.11 15.36
N CYS A 505 -10.96 38.87 15.80
CA CYS A 505 -10.39 38.54 17.11
C CYS A 505 -8.98 39.11 17.27
N LEU A 506 -8.10 38.90 16.28
CA LEU A 506 -6.73 39.44 16.28
C LEU A 506 -6.74 40.97 16.36
N LEU A 507 -7.59 41.64 15.60
CA LEU A 507 -7.66 43.10 15.60
C LEU A 507 -8.19 43.66 16.93
N LEU A 508 -9.11 42.96 17.59
CA LEU A 508 -9.54 43.30 18.95
C LEU A 508 -8.43 43.07 19.98
N LEU A 509 -7.62 42.02 19.83
CA LEU A 509 -6.45 41.77 20.69
C LEU A 509 -5.37 42.86 20.52
N ILE A 510 -5.15 43.31 19.28
CA ILE A 510 -4.26 44.46 19.00
C ILE A 510 -4.83 45.73 19.64
N GLY A 511 -6.13 45.99 19.49
CA GLY A 511 -6.79 47.12 20.15
C GLY A 511 -6.62 47.08 21.66
N TYR A 512 -6.80 45.90 22.27
CA TYR A 512 -6.58 45.68 23.69
C TYR A 512 -5.12 45.96 24.11
N TYR A 513 -4.13 45.51 23.32
CA TYR A 513 -2.72 45.80 23.55
C TYR A 513 -2.42 47.31 23.60
N PHE A 514 -3.11 48.10 22.76
CA PHE A 514 -3.00 49.56 22.74
C PHE A 514 -3.96 50.28 23.71
N ASN A 515 -4.61 49.56 24.64
CA ASN A 515 -5.62 50.07 25.58
C ASN A 515 -6.79 50.80 24.90
N MET A 516 -7.12 50.41 23.66
CA MET A 516 -8.28 50.94 22.95
C MET A 516 -9.54 50.22 23.43
N CYS A 517 -10.59 50.98 23.74
CA CYS A 517 -11.89 50.41 24.03
C CYS A 517 -12.42 49.66 22.79
N PRO A 518 -13.06 48.47 22.92
CA PRO A 518 -13.60 47.72 21.80
C PRO A 518 -14.53 48.54 20.89
N ALA A 519 -15.25 49.51 21.45
CA ALA A 519 -16.10 50.43 20.69
C ALA A 519 -15.30 51.32 19.73
N LEU A 520 -14.13 51.79 20.14
CA LEU A 520 -13.24 52.59 19.29
C LEU A 520 -12.64 51.71 18.17
N SER A 521 -12.25 50.48 18.48
CA SER A 521 -11.75 49.52 17.49
C SER A 521 -12.81 49.19 16.43
N LEU A 522 -14.06 49.02 16.84
CA LEU A 522 -15.19 48.82 15.93
C LEU A 522 -15.46 50.07 15.07
N LEU A 523 -15.39 51.27 15.65
CA LEU A 523 -15.54 52.53 14.92
C LEU A 523 -14.46 52.68 13.83
N LEU A 524 -13.21 52.37 14.16
CA LEU A 524 -12.07 52.40 13.22
C LEU A 524 -12.23 51.37 12.10
N LEU A 525 -12.71 50.16 12.41
CA LEU A 525 -13.02 49.14 11.41
C LEU A 525 -14.10 49.61 10.43
N LEU A 526 -15.21 50.15 10.95
CA LEU A 526 -16.30 50.66 10.13
C LEU A 526 -15.87 51.86 9.28
N GLY A 527 -15.09 52.79 9.86
CA GLY A 527 -14.52 53.93 9.16
C GLY A 527 -13.54 53.53 8.06
N GLY A 528 -12.64 52.58 8.35
CA GLY A 528 -11.70 52.02 7.37
C GLY A 528 -12.41 51.28 6.23
N GLY A 529 -13.46 50.51 6.54
CA GLY A 529 -14.29 49.85 5.54
C GLY A 529 -15.02 50.85 4.63
N PHE A 530 -15.56 51.92 5.20
CA PHE A 530 -16.19 53.00 4.43
C PHE A 530 -15.18 53.72 3.52
N LEU A 531 -14.00 54.07 4.03
CA LEU A 531 -12.92 54.68 3.24
C LEU A 531 -12.48 53.77 2.10
N TYR A 532 -12.33 52.47 2.36
CA TYR A 532 -11.98 51.49 1.33
C TYR A 532 -13.05 51.43 0.23
N ALA A 533 -14.33 51.35 0.61
CA ALA A 533 -15.44 51.37 -0.35
C ALA A 533 -15.45 52.67 -1.16
N ALA A 534 -15.25 53.83 -0.52
CA ALA A 534 -15.18 55.13 -1.18
C ALA A 534 -14.02 55.18 -2.20
N VAL A 535 -12.82 54.73 -1.84
CA VAL A 535 -11.67 54.67 -2.76
C VAL A 535 -11.95 53.74 -3.96
N GLN A 536 -12.53 52.56 -3.73
CA GLN A 536 -12.87 51.62 -4.80
C GLN A 536 -13.93 52.19 -5.75
N THR A 537 -14.90 52.95 -5.24
CA THR A 537 -15.91 53.61 -6.07
C THR A 537 -15.32 54.73 -6.95
N LEU A 538 -14.31 55.45 -6.45
CA LEU A 538 -13.57 56.44 -7.23
C LEU A 538 -12.67 55.79 -8.30
N LEU A 539 -12.02 54.67 -7.98
CA LEU A 539 -11.18 53.93 -8.93
C LEU A 539 -11.99 53.26 -10.05
N THR A 540 -13.18 52.74 -9.73
CA THR A 540 -14.10 52.18 -10.73
C THR A 540 -14.68 53.25 -11.65
N GLN A 541 -14.87 54.48 -11.16
CA GLN A 541 -15.22 55.64 -12.00
C GLN A 541 -14.11 55.96 -13.01
N HIS A 542 -12.84 55.88 -12.61
CA HIS A 542 -11.70 56.20 -13.48
C HIS A 542 -11.37 55.13 -14.52
N ARG A 543 -11.89 53.90 -14.37
CA ARG A 543 -11.70 52.78 -15.31
C ARG A 543 -12.73 52.70 -16.45
N ARG A 544 -13.84 53.45 -16.38
CA ARG A 544 -14.86 53.50 -17.44
C ARG A 544 -14.68 54.53 -18.60
N PRO A 545 -13.66 55.41 -18.69
CA PRO A 545 -13.59 56.39 -19.79
C PRO A 545 -13.04 55.85 -21.13
N HIS A 546 -12.82 54.54 -21.31
CA HIS A 546 -12.31 53.96 -22.56
C HIS A 546 -13.28 53.00 -23.27
N GLN A 547 -14.58 53.16 -23.04
CA GLN A 547 -15.61 52.58 -23.90
C GLN A 547 -16.62 53.68 -24.27
N SER A 548 -16.19 54.54 -25.18
CA SER A 548 -17.05 55.35 -26.04
C SER A 548 -16.70 55.03 -27.48
#